data_AF-A0A562WFS2-F1
#
_entry.id   AF-A0A562WFS2-F1
#
_cell.length_a   1.000
_cell.length_b   1.000
_cell.length_c   1.000
_cell.angle_alpha   90.00
_cell.angle_beta   90.00
_cell.angle_gamma   90.00
#
_symmetry.space_group_name_H-M   'P 1'
#
loop_
_entity.id
_entity.type
_entity.pdbx_description
1 polymer ?
#
loop_
_entity_poly.entity_id
_entity_poly.type
_entity_poly.pdbx_seq_one_letter_code
_entity_poly.pdbx_strand_id
1 'polypeptide(L)'
;MSHGEEPFALRDVMISRPSFELALRGYDKRQVDRYVEQVDAEITALTGARDRASGQLQSLAAQLQKVQTELVELRQRPAQVDRASFRDLGPMVDQILALAEKQAAAITEAATARVSGLETEAERVLTEAREQATQRLRELEEDLSTRRAEQEKAHEELRAAAQAELTETREVAQRLRAEGEAAHERAQQEAQRINEQTAQQVERTRAEAEALLEAARAQIQQEVHAARAQTQQELAQWQAGVEREIEERRAAAEQELTEYRSAAEQELTRQRSTAEQKIATLVTEAQQYSTKLRQHADEQAGVHQQQLTAVQQEIRERRQAVAQLQNELDAAQQHLAQSRQEAGGVEREMAQLQQRLTETRQELAGELTRLDEVRRAAESAERHAKDVRARVQREAKRVADLAAAAVMAAAAGGAPTSEYPQVAPRPAGANGAHQATEPAGGRVGADA
;
A
#
# COMPACT_ATOMS: atom_id res chain seq x y z
N MET A 1 -31.57 123.82 -59.81
CA MET A 1 -31.98 124.86 -58.84
C MET A 1 -33.51 124.84 -58.78
N SER A 2 -34.24 125.01 -57.66
CA SER A 2 -33.91 124.94 -56.22
C SER A 2 -35.21 125.32 -55.46
N HIS A 3 -35.72 124.64 -54.43
CA HIS A 3 -35.38 123.36 -53.77
C HIS A 3 -36.64 122.42 -53.83
N GLY A 4 -36.70 121.20 -53.30
CA GLY A 4 -35.82 120.51 -52.34
C GLY A 4 -36.29 120.62 -50.88
N GLU A 5 -37.61 120.65 -50.63
CA GLU A 5 -38.22 120.63 -49.29
C GLU A 5 -39.31 119.54 -49.19
N GLU A 6 -39.21 118.70 -48.16
CA GLU A 6 -40.22 117.69 -47.80
C GLU A 6 -41.04 118.21 -46.60
N PRO A 7 -42.31 118.64 -46.78
CA PRO A 7 -43.08 119.28 -45.71
C PRO A 7 -43.90 118.29 -44.86
N PHE A 8 -43.47 117.03 -44.77
CA PHE A 8 -44.07 116.02 -43.88
C PHE A 8 -42.98 115.33 -43.06
N ALA A 9 -42.40 116.09 -42.13
CA ALA A 9 -41.64 115.51 -41.02
C ALA A 9 -42.49 114.41 -40.36
N LEU A 10 -41.95 113.19 -40.31
CA LEU A 10 -42.62 112.03 -39.72
C LEU A 10 -43.01 112.36 -38.28
N ARG A 11 -44.31 112.60 -38.05
CA ARG A 11 -44.84 112.82 -36.71
C ARG A 11 -44.63 111.51 -35.96
N ASP A 12 -43.89 111.58 -34.86
CA ASP A 12 -43.24 110.44 -34.19
C ASP A 12 -44.27 109.51 -33.51
N VAL A 13 -45.01 108.77 -34.34
CA VAL A 13 -45.74 107.57 -33.94
C VAL A 13 -44.67 106.54 -33.67
N MET A 14 -44.48 106.20 -32.39
CA MET A 14 -43.57 105.14 -31.97
C MET A 14 -44.05 103.79 -32.53
N ILE A 15 -43.59 103.45 -33.74
CA ILE A 15 -43.75 102.11 -34.31
C ILE A 15 -42.82 101.18 -33.53
N SER A 16 -43.29 100.76 -32.35
CA SER A 16 -42.86 99.53 -31.70
C SER A 16 -42.96 98.42 -32.74
N ARG A 17 -41.81 97.97 -33.24
CA ARG A 17 -41.76 96.96 -34.31
C ARG A 17 -42.58 95.75 -33.88
N PRO A 18 -43.64 95.36 -34.61
CA PRO A 18 -44.51 94.26 -34.18
C PRO A 18 -43.70 92.98 -34.07
N SER A 19 -43.61 92.45 -32.85
CA SER A 19 -42.91 91.20 -32.57
C SER A 19 -43.82 90.02 -32.92
N PHE A 20 -43.61 89.45 -34.10
CA PHE A 20 -44.27 88.22 -34.52
C PHE A 20 -43.69 87.01 -33.81
N GLU A 21 -44.54 86.09 -33.35
CA GLU A 21 -44.14 84.85 -32.71
C GLU A 21 -43.53 83.86 -33.73
N LEU A 22 -42.47 83.17 -33.31
CA LEU A 22 -41.75 82.21 -34.14
C LEU A 22 -42.33 80.80 -33.96
N ALA A 23 -42.99 80.31 -35.01
CA ALA A 23 -43.34 78.91 -35.18
C ALA A 23 -42.11 78.09 -35.62
N LEU A 24 -42.25 76.76 -35.62
CA LEU A 24 -41.18 75.80 -36.00
C LEU A 24 -40.58 76.03 -37.41
N ARG A 25 -41.24 76.84 -38.27
CA ARG A 25 -40.73 77.23 -39.59
C ARG A 25 -41.23 78.62 -40.01
N GLY A 26 -40.79 79.66 -39.32
CA GLY A 26 -41.09 81.07 -39.63
C GLY A 26 -42.07 81.70 -38.62
N TYR A 27 -42.71 82.80 -38.99
CA TYR A 27 -43.68 83.49 -38.12
C TYR A 27 -45.06 82.81 -38.11
N ASP A 28 -45.87 83.00 -37.07
CA ASP A 28 -47.29 82.61 -37.13
C ASP A 28 -48.03 83.40 -38.22
N LYS A 29 -48.45 82.69 -39.27
CA LYS A 29 -49.24 83.23 -40.36
C LYS A 29 -50.50 83.92 -39.86
N ARG A 30 -51.18 83.39 -38.83
CA ARG A 30 -52.41 84.01 -38.29
C ARG A 30 -52.16 85.32 -37.57
N GLN A 31 -50.94 85.61 -37.12
CA GLN A 31 -50.58 86.91 -36.57
C GLN A 31 -50.20 87.89 -37.68
N VAL A 32 -49.47 87.43 -38.71
CA VAL A 32 -49.08 88.23 -39.88
C VAL A 32 -50.29 88.63 -40.72
N ASP A 33 -51.19 87.70 -41.06
CA ASP A 33 -52.39 87.96 -41.88
C ASP A 33 -53.24 89.09 -41.26
N ARG A 34 -53.54 89.02 -39.96
CA ARG A 34 -54.30 90.05 -39.21
C ARG A 34 -53.59 91.41 -39.14
N TYR A 35 -52.26 91.43 -39.06
CA TYR A 35 -51.50 92.67 -39.07
C TYR A 35 -51.53 93.35 -40.44
N VAL A 36 -51.47 92.56 -41.54
CA VAL A 36 -51.63 93.08 -42.90
C VAL A 36 -53.03 93.65 -43.11
N GLU A 37 -54.09 92.93 -42.70
CA GLU A 37 -55.47 93.43 -42.75
C GLU A 37 -55.65 94.75 -41.99
N GLN A 38 -55.02 94.91 -40.82
CA GLN A 38 -55.03 96.17 -40.07
C GLN A 38 -54.32 97.30 -40.82
N VAL A 39 -53.11 97.05 -41.35
CA VAL A 39 -52.33 98.06 -42.06
C VAL A 39 -53.02 98.51 -43.36
N ASP A 40 -53.63 97.59 -44.11
CA ASP A 40 -54.39 97.95 -45.32
C ASP A 40 -55.64 98.78 -44.98
N ALA A 41 -56.31 98.51 -43.85
CA ALA A 41 -57.41 99.33 -43.35
C ALA A 41 -56.93 100.74 -42.93
N GLU A 42 -55.79 100.85 -42.26
CA GLU A 42 -55.19 102.14 -41.87
C GLU A 42 -54.77 102.97 -43.11
N ILE A 43 -54.14 102.34 -44.12
CA ILE A 43 -53.79 102.98 -45.41
C ILE A 43 -55.06 103.47 -46.13
N THR A 44 -56.13 102.67 -46.12
CA THR A 44 -57.43 103.04 -46.72
C THR A 44 -58.07 104.23 -45.98
N ALA A 45 -57.98 104.27 -44.65
CA ALA A 45 -58.48 105.39 -43.86
C ALA A 45 -57.68 106.68 -44.10
N LEU A 46 -56.34 106.59 -44.17
CA LEU A 46 -55.44 107.72 -44.40
C LEU A 46 -55.57 108.30 -45.82
N THR A 47 -55.69 107.45 -46.85
CA THR A 47 -55.94 107.90 -48.23
C THR A 47 -57.31 108.57 -48.34
N GLY A 48 -58.35 107.99 -47.75
CA GLY A 48 -59.67 108.63 -47.66
C GLY A 48 -59.68 109.97 -46.90
N ALA A 49 -58.77 110.17 -45.93
CA ALA A 49 -58.61 111.45 -45.24
C ALA A 49 -57.88 112.50 -46.12
N ARG A 50 -56.79 112.10 -46.81
CA ARG A 50 -56.07 112.92 -47.79
C ARG A 50 -57.00 113.46 -48.88
N ASP A 51 -57.91 112.62 -49.37
CA ASP A 51 -58.77 112.97 -50.50
C ASP A 51 -59.87 113.97 -50.10
N ARG A 52 -60.39 113.87 -48.87
CA ARG A 52 -61.27 114.90 -48.28
C ARG A 52 -60.54 116.24 -48.12
N ALA A 53 -59.31 116.24 -47.59
CA ALA A 53 -58.50 117.46 -47.46
C ALA A 53 -58.19 118.10 -48.83
N SER A 54 -57.90 117.28 -49.84
CA SER A 54 -57.68 117.75 -51.22
C SER A 54 -58.94 118.42 -51.81
N GLY A 55 -60.13 117.85 -51.58
CA GLY A 55 -61.40 118.46 -51.98
C GLY A 55 -61.72 119.77 -51.25
N GLN A 56 -61.33 119.90 -49.99
CA GLN A 56 -61.45 121.16 -49.23
C GLN A 56 -60.55 122.27 -49.78
N LEU A 57 -59.30 121.94 -50.18
CA LEU A 57 -58.40 122.90 -50.81
C LEU A 57 -58.94 123.37 -52.18
N GLN A 58 -59.53 122.48 -52.97
CA GLN A 58 -60.14 122.83 -54.26
C GLN A 58 -61.37 123.74 -54.10
N SER A 59 -62.22 123.51 -53.09
CA SER A 59 -63.40 124.37 -52.87
C SER A 59 -63.02 125.76 -52.35
N LEU A 60 -61.99 125.88 -51.50
CA LEU A 60 -61.43 127.16 -51.07
C LEU A 60 -60.81 127.95 -52.24
N ALA A 61 -60.13 127.28 -53.18
CA ALA A 61 -59.60 127.93 -54.37
C ALA A 61 -60.71 128.53 -55.27
N ALA A 62 -61.83 127.82 -55.43
CA ALA A 62 -62.99 128.31 -56.17
C ALA A 62 -63.67 129.51 -55.47
N GLN A 63 -63.75 129.51 -54.13
CA GLN A 63 -64.27 130.64 -53.36
C GLN A 63 -63.39 131.89 -53.52
N LEU A 64 -62.06 131.74 -53.50
CA LEU A 64 -61.12 132.84 -53.75
C LEU A 64 -61.30 133.48 -55.13
N GLN A 65 -61.52 132.67 -56.19
CA GLN A 65 -61.80 133.20 -57.53
C GLN A 65 -63.11 134.01 -57.58
N LYS A 66 -64.17 133.55 -56.90
CA LYS A 66 -65.46 134.27 -56.83
C LYS A 66 -65.34 135.64 -56.14
N VAL A 67 -64.62 135.71 -55.02
CA VAL A 67 -64.38 136.98 -54.31
C VAL A 67 -63.53 137.94 -55.15
N GLN A 68 -62.57 137.43 -55.93
CA GLN A 68 -61.80 138.25 -56.87
C GLN A 68 -62.68 138.87 -57.97
N THR A 69 -63.67 138.15 -58.50
CA THR A 69 -64.62 138.73 -59.47
C THR A 69 -65.54 139.79 -58.85
N GLU A 70 -66.07 139.56 -57.64
CA GLU A 70 -66.97 140.51 -56.96
C GLU A 70 -66.27 141.85 -56.65
N LEU A 71 -64.99 141.81 -56.30
CA LEU A 71 -64.16 143.01 -56.09
C LEU A 71 -63.88 143.81 -57.38
N VAL A 72 -63.99 143.19 -58.56
CA VAL A 72 -63.86 143.90 -59.85
C VAL A 72 -65.16 144.61 -60.21
N GLU A 73 -66.33 143.98 -60.01
CA GLU A 73 -67.63 144.61 -60.28
C GLU A 73 -67.90 145.83 -59.40
N LEU A 74 -67.60 145.74 -58.10
CA LEU A 74 -67.82 146.83 -57.14
C LEU A 74 -66.99 148.09 -57.45
N ARG A 75 -65.89 147.97 -58.22
CA ARG A 75 -65.06 149.10 -58.64
C ARG A 75 -65.61 149.89 -59.84
N GLN A 76 -66.67 149.43 -60.51
CA GLN A 76 -67.12 149.99 -61.79
C GLN A 76 -68.33 150.95 -61.71
N ARG A 77 -68.80 151.33 -60.51
CA ARG A 77 -69.99 152.20 -60.34
C ARG A 77 -69.65 153.62 -59.84
N PRO A 78 -69.71 154.65 -60.70
CA PRO A 78 -69.75 156.05 -60.27
C PRO A 78 -71.17 156.45 -59.82
N ALA A 79 -71.29 157.54 -59.04
CA ALA A 79 -72.54 158.02 -58.47
C ALA A 79 -72.99 159.39 -59.04
N GLN A 80 -74.28 159.65 -59.00
CA GLN A 80 -74.89 160.97 -59.24
C GLN A 80 -75.89 161.31 -58.14
N VAL A 81 -75.86 162.57 -57.68
CA VAL A 81 -76.95 163.23 -56.95
C VAL A 81 -77.04 164.66 -57.49
N ASP A 82 -78.25 165.13 -57.72
CA ASP A 82 -78.57 166.47 -58.23
C ASP A 82 -79.84 166.99 -57.54
N ARG A 83 -79.93 168.31 -57.32
CA ARG A 83 -81.18 169.08 -57.15
C ARG A 83 -80.92 170.58 -56.99
N ALA A 84 -81.64 171.36 -57.79
CA ALA A 84 -81.64 172.82 -57.75
C ALA A 84 -82.55 173.40 -56.66
N SER A 85 -82.30 174.66 -56.30
CA SER A 85 -83.20 175.49 -55.49
C SER A 85 -84.13 176.32 -56.36
N PHE A 86 -85.38 176.47 -55.93
CA PHE A 86 -86.29 177.50 -56.42
C PHE A 86 -86.79 178.36 -55.26
N ARG A 87 -87.04 179.62 -55.56
CA ARG A 87 -87.37 180.70 -54.63
C ARG A 87 -88.58 181.45 -55.18
N ASP A 88 -89.30 182.12 -54.29
CA ASP A 88 -90.54 182.87 -54.53
C ASP A 88 -91.81 182.02 -54.71
N LEU A 89 -92.64 181.97 -53.66
CA LEU A 89 -94.11 181.93 -53.70
C LEU A 89 -94.63 182.28 -52.28
N GLY A 90 -95.63 183.17 -52.20
CA GLY A 90 -96.05 183.84 -50.96
C GLY A 90 -97.08 183.10 -50.09
N PRO A 91 -97.80 183.79 -49.17
CA PRO A 91 -98.35 183.24 -47.93
C PRO A 91 -99.43 182.15 -48.01
N MET A 92 -99.87 181.74 -49.21
CA MET A 92 -100.60 180.48 -49.35
C MET A 92 -99.67 179.27 -49.19
N VAL A 93 -98.37 179.43 -49.51
CA VAL A 93 -97.31 178.48 -49.15
C VAL A 93 -97.19 178.34 -47.64
N ASP A 94 -97.34 179.40 -46.84
CA ASP A 94 -97.28 179.28 -45.37
C ASP A 94 -98.44 178.42 -44.82
N GLN A 95 -99.65 178.50 -45.39
CA GLN A 95 -100.74 177.59 -45.03
C GLN A 95 -100.52 176.16 -45.53
N ILE A 96 -99.97 175.98 -46.73
CA ILE A 96 -99.63 174.65 -47.26
C ILE A 96 -98.49 174.03 -46.45
N LEU A 97 -97.49 174.81 -46.04
CA LEU A 97 -96.40 174.39 -45.16
C LEU A 97 -96.91 174.08 -43.76
N ALA A 98 -97.76 174.91 -43.15
CA ALA A 98 -98.33 174.59 -41.83
C ALA A 98 -99.22 173.33 -41.84
N LEU A 99 -99.96 173.09 -42.93
CA LEU A 99 -100.71 171.85 -43.11
C LEU A 99 -99.79 170.65 -43.42
N ALA A 100 -98.74 170.83 -44.23
CA ALA A 100 -97.76 169.80 -44.54
C ALA A 100 -96.85 169.48 -43.34
N GLU A 101 -96.56 170.44 -42.48
CA GLU A 101 -95.84 170.29 -41.21
C GLU A 101 -96.72 169.57 -40.19
N LYS A 102 -98.01 169.90 -40.10
CA LYS A 102 -98.97 169.14 -39.29
C LYS A 102 -99.17 167.70 -39.82
N GLN A 103 -99.17 167.50 -41.14
CA GLN A 103 -99.21 166.17 -41.75
C GLN A 103 -97.89 165.42 -41.56
N ALA A 104 -96.74 166.09 -41.66
CA ALA A 104 -95.43 165.51 -41.40
C ALA A 104 -95.30 165.10 -39.93
N ALA A 105 -95.74 165.94 -39.00
CA ALA A 105 -95.83 165.63 -37.58
C ALA A 105 -96.71 164.39 -37.33
N ALA A 106 -97.91 164.34 -37.91
CA ALA A 106 -98.78 163.17 -37.81
C ALA A 106 -98.19 161.90 -38.47
N ILE A 107 -97.45 162.04 -39.57
CA ILE A 107 -96.74 160.94 -40.23
C ILE A 107 -95.55 160.47 -39.38
N THR A 108 -94.78 161.38 -38.79
CA THR A 108 -93.66 161.02 -37.90
C THR A 108 -94.17 160.42 -36.60
N GLU A 109 -95.24 160.95 -36.00
CA GLU A 109 -95.88 160.40 -34.80
C GLU A 109 -96.40 158.98 -35.07
N ALA A 110 -97.12 158.79 -36.18
CA ALA A 110 -97.58 157.47 -36.61
C ALA A 110 -96.44 156.52 -37.01
N ALA A 111 -95.33 157.04 -37.55
CA ALA A 111 -94.14 156.24 -37.85
C ALA A 111 -93.39 155.84 -36.58
N THR A 112 -93.19 156.75 -35.61
CA THR A 112 -92.58 156.44 -34.31
C THR A 112 -93.43 155.46 -33.53
N ALA A 113 -94.76 155.62 -33.52
CA ALA A 113 -95.68 154.69 -32.87
C ALA A 113 -95.64 153.27 -33.49
N ARG A 114 -95.47 153.18 -34.83
CA ARG A 114 -95.27 151.91 -35.53
C ARG A 114 -93.89 151.31 -35.25
N VAL A 115 -92.83 152.12 -35.20
CA VAL A 115 -91.48 151.67 -34.86
C VAL A 115 -91.45 151.15 -33.43
N SER A 116 -91.95 151.90 -32.45
CA SER A 116 -92.05 151.42 -31.05
C SER A 116 -92.95 150.19 -30.91
N GLY A 117 -94.01 150.08 -31.74
CA GLY A 117 -94.84 148.88 -31.83
C GLY A 117 -94.04 147.66 -32.30
N LEU A 118 -93.33 147.78 -33.42
CA LEU A 118 -92.48 146.72 -33.96
C LEU A 118 -91.28 146.40 -33.05
N GLU A 119 -90.71 147.38 -32.36
CA GLU A 119 -89.64 147.20 -31.38
C GLU A 119 -90.15 146.42 -30.17
N THR A 120 -91.30 146.78 -29.59
CA THR A 120 -91.90 146.03 -28.48
C THR A 120 -92.40 144.62 -28.88
N GLU A 121 -92.88 144.44 -30.11
CA GLU A 121 -93.18 143.11 -30.67
C GLU A 121 -91.90 142.27 -30.86
N ALA A 122 -90.83 142.85 -31.41
CA ALA A 122 -89.55 142.18 -31.61
C ALA A 122 -88.86 141.85 -30.29
N GLU A 123 -88.88 142.75 -29.31
CA GLU A 123 -88.40 142.49 -27.95
C GLU A 123 -89.19 141.35 -27.30
N ARG A 124 -90.53 141.35 -27.41
CA ARG A 124 -91.37 140.27 -26.86
C ARG A 124 -91.05 138.92 -27.51
N VAL A 125 -90.91 138.88 -28.84
CA VAL A 125 -90.52 137.65 -29.57
C VAL A 125 -89.10 137.21 -29.20
N LEU A 126 -88.17 138.13 -28.97
CA LEU A 126 -86.82 137.82 -28.51
C LEU A 126 -86.79 137.33 -27.06
N THR A 127 -87.60 137.86 -26.15
CA THR A 127 -87.72 137.33 -24.79
C THR A 127 -88.38 135.95 -24.80
N GLU A 128 -89.48 135.78 -25.56
CA GLU A 128 -90.20 134.51 -25.66
C GLU A 128 -89.30 133.41 -26.29
N ALA A 129 -88.57 133.71 -27.35
CA ALA A 129 -87.62 132.79 -27.96
C ALA A 129 -86.42 132.46 -27.05
N ARG A 130 -85.94 133.41 -26.24
CA ARG A 130 -84.91 133.17 -25.22
C ARG A 130 -85.43 132.30 -24.09
N GLU A 131 -86.62 132.56 -23.59
CA GLU A 131 -87.26 131.75 -22.55
C GLU A 131 -87.47 130.31 -23.04
N GLN A 132 -88.07 130.13 -24.22
CA GLN A 132 -88.20 128.82 -24.87
C GLN A 132 -86.84 128.13 -25.06
N ALA A 133 -85.80 128.84 -25.50
CA ALA A 133 -84.46 128.27 -25.62
C ALA A 133 -83.90 127.81 -24.26
N THR A 134 -84.06 128.60 -23.19
CA THR A 134 -83.63 128.18 -21.84
C THR A 134 -84.45 127.03 -21.27
N GLN A 135 -85.75 126.93 -21.62
CA GLN A 135 -86.59 125.79 -21.26
C GLN A 135 -86.09 124.52 -21.98
N ARG A 136 -85.89 124.57 -23.30
CA ARG A 136 -85.35 123.44 -24.07
C ARG A 136 -83.95 123.02 -23.63
N LEU A 137 -83.09 123.94 -23.23
CA LEU A 137 -81.77 123.60 -22.68
C LEU A 137 -81.91 122.86 -21.34
N ARG A 138 -82.80 123.30 -20.44
CA ARG A 138 -83.06 122.59 -19.17
C ARG A 138 -83.67 121.20 -19.39
N GLU A 139 -84.67 121.09 -20.27
CA GLU A 139 -85.25 119.78 -20.66
C GLU A 139 -84.15 118.82 -21.17
N LEU A 140 -83.24 119.29 -22.02
CA LEU A 140 -82.13 118.48 -22.54
C LEU A 140 -81.05 118.19 -21.49
N GLU A 141 -80.78 119.11 -20.55
CA GLU A 141 -79.87 118.87 -19.42
C GLU A 141 -80.45 117.84 -18.44
N GLU A 142 -81.76 117.89 -18.17
CA GLU A 142 -82.49 116.91 -17.38
C GLU A 142 -82.51 115.53 -18.07
N ASP A 143 -82.87 115.45 -19.36
CA ASP A 143 -82.81 114.22 -20.19
C ASP A 143 -81.41 113.61 -20.27
N LEU A 144 -80.36 114.43 -20.32
CA LEU A 144 -78.97 113.95 -20.30
C LEU A 144 -78.53 113.52 -18.89
N SER A 145 -79.04 114.14 -17.84
CA SER A 145 -78.73 113.75 -16.45
C SER A 145 -79.40 112.43 -16.06
N THR A 146 -80.66 112.22 -16.46
CA THR A 146 -81.42 110.98 -16.22
C THR A 146 -80.78 109.82 -16.97
N ARG A 147 -80.49 109.97 -18.27
CA ARG A 147 -79.81 108.94 -19.07
C ARG A 147 -78.41 108.59 -18.55
N ARG A 148 -77.66 109.57 -18.02
CA ARG A 148 -76.38 109.29 -17.35
C ARG A 148 -76.57 108.48 -16.08
N ALA A 149 -77.51 108.87 -15.21
CA ALA A 149 -77.81 108.13 -13.98
C ALA A 149 -78.36 106.71 -14.25
N GLU A 150 -79.10 106.51 -15.34
CA GLU A 150 -79.54 105.19 -15.81
C GLU A 150 -78.37 104.34 -16.33
N GLN A 151 -77.47 104.93 -17.13
CA GLN A 151 -76.27 104.25 -17.61
C GLN A 151 -75.29 103.90 -16.48
N GLU A 152 -75.11 104.80 -15.51
CA GLU A 152 -74.28 104.57 -14.33
C GLU A 152 -74.84 103.41 -13.49
N LYS A 153 -76.15 103.42 -13.19
CA LYS A 153 -76.82 102.28 -12.51
C LYS A 153 -76.69 100.98 -13.28
N ALA A 154 -76.96 100.96 -14.59
CA ALA A 154 -76.84 99.76 -15.40
C ALA A 154 -75.40 99.23 -15.45
N HIS A 155 -74.39 100.12 -15.45
CA HIS A 155 -72.99 99.73 -15.34
C HIS A 155 -72.60 99.25 -13.93
N GLU A 156 -73.18 99.79 -12.86
CA GLU A 156 -72.99 99.30 -11.49
C GLU A 156 -73.65 97.93 -11.27
N GLU A 157 -74.88 97.74 -11.75
CA GLU A 157 -75.59 96.45 -11.73
C GLU A 157 -74.83 95.37 -12.53
N LEU A 158 -74.38 95.67 -13.75
CA LEU A 158 -73.55 94.75 -14.54
C LEU A 158 -72.21 94.44 -13.86
N ARG A 159 -71.58 95.42 -13.19
CA ARG A 159 -70.35 95.19 -12.41
C ARG A 159 -70.61 94.34 -11.18
N ALA A 160 -71.70 94.58 -10.45
CA ALA A 160 -72.08 93.81 -9.26
C ALA A 160 -72.41 92.35 -9.64
N ALA A 161 -73.18 92.14 -10.70
CA ALA A 161 -73.46 90.81 -11.24
C ALA A 161 -72.17 90.09 -11.68
N ALA A 162 -71.30 90.74 -12.46
CA ALA A 162 -70.03 90.17 -12.88
C ALA A 162 -69.08 89.87 -11.70
N GLN A 163 -69.12 90.66 -10.62
CA GLN A 163 -68.38 90.40 -9.40
C GLN A 163 -68.95 89.20 -8.63
N ALA A 164 -70.28 89.08 -8.53
CA ALA A 164 -70.97 87.94 -7.90
C ALA A 164 -70.65 86.62 -8.61
N GLU A 165 -70.80 86.58 -9.93
CA GLU A 165 -70.45 85.45 -10.81
C GLU A 165 -68.97 85.05 -10.65
N LEU A 166 -68.06 86.04 -10.56
CA LEU A 166 -66.65 85.80 -10.30
C LEU A 166 -66.37 85.28 -8.89
N THR A 167 -67.13 85.67 -7.87
CA THR A 167 -67.01 85.10 -6.51
C THR A 167 -67.56 83.68 -6.45
N GLU A 168 -68.71 83.39 -7.05
CA GLU A 168 -69.28 82.03 -7.09
C GLU A 168 -68.36 81.07 -7.87
N THR A 169 -67.89 81.49 -9.05
CA THR A 169 -66.91 80.72 -9.85
C THR A 169 -65.63 80.44 -9.06
N ARG A 170 -65.15 81.40 -8.25
CA ARG A 170 -63.97 81.21 -7.38
C ARG A 170 -64.25 80.25 -6.23
N GLU A 171 -65.41 80.33 -5.59
CA GLU A 171 -65.80 79.39 -4.53
C GLU A 171 -65.94 77.96 -5.08
N VAL A 172 -66.62 77.77 -6.21
CA VAL A 172 -66.75 76.45 -6.86
C VAL A 172 -65.36 75.92 -7.23
N ALA A 173 -64.48 76.75 -7.81
CA ALA A 173 -63.11 76.35 -8.13
C ALA A 173 -62.24 76.05 -6.89
N GLN A 174 -62.50 76.67 -5.73
CA GLN A 174 -61.84 76.37 -4.47
C GLN A 174 -62.37 75.07 -3.84
N ARG A 175 -63.70 74.85 -3.83
CA ARG A 175 -64.34 73.63 -3.35
C ARG A 175 -63.86 72.42 -4.15
N LEU A 176 -63.87 72.49 -5.50
CA LEU A 176 -63.37 71.42 -6.37
C LEU A 176 -61.88 71.12 -6.17
N ARG A 177 -61.03 72.11 -5.83
CA ARG A 177 -59.63 71.87 -5.46
C ARG A 177 -59.52 71.16 -4.12
N ALA A 178 -60.19 71.65 -3.08
CA ALA A 178 -60.16 71.03 -1.76
C ALA A 178 -60.73 69.59 -1.76
N GLU A 179 -61.78 69.34 -2.55
CA GLU A 179 -62.33 68.00 -2.78
C GLU A 179 -61.33 67.10 -3.52
N GLY A 180 -60.66 67.61 -4.57
CA GLY A 180 -59.64 66.90 -5.32
C GLY A 180 -58.38 66.59 -4.49
N GLU A 181 -57.91 67.54 -3.69
CA GLU A 181 -56.80 67.41 -2.74
C GLU A 181 -57.16 66.37 -1.66
N ALA A 182 -58.31 66.50 -1.00
CA ALA A 182 -58.76 65.53 -0.01
C ALA A 182 -59.07 64.13 -0.59
N ALA A 183 -59.42 64.02 -1.87
CA ALA A 183 -59.53 62.73 -2.57
C ALA A 183 -58.15 62.14 -2.90
N HIS A 184 -57.19 62.98 -3.29
CA HIS A 184 -55.81 62.56 -3.55
C HIS A 184 -55.11 62.09 -2.27
N GLU A 185 -55.26 62.81 -1.16
CA GLU A 185 -54.74 62.39 0.16
C GLU A 185 -55.33 61.05 0.61
N ARG A 186 -56.65 60.85 0.44
CA ARG A 186 -57.29 59.56 0.71
C ARG A 186 -56.72 58.44 -0.16
N ALA A 187 -56.57 58.67 -1.47
CA ALA A 187 -55.98 57.69 -2.37
C ALA A 187 -54.50 57.38 -2.02
N GLN A 188 -53.72 58.37 -1.57
CA GLN A 188 -52.36 58.15 -1.07
C GLN A 188 -52.35 57.31 0.23
N GLN A 189 -53.21 57.62 1.19
CA GLN A 189 -53.32 56.89 2.47
C GLN A 189 -53.80 55.45 2.26
N GLU A 190 -54.75 55.23 1.35
CA GLU A 190 -55.20 53.89 0.96
C GLU A 190 -54.09 53.11 0.25
N ALA A 191 -53.35 53.73 -0.68
CA ALA A 191 -52.21 53.10 -1.33
C ALA A 191 -51.07 52.77 -0.35
N GLN A 192 -50.76 53.66 0.59
CA GLN A 192 -49.80 53.41 1.67
C GLN A 192 -50.24 52.22 2.53
N ARG A 193 -51.49 52.22 3.00
CA ARG A 193 -52.07 51.12 3.79
C ARG A 193 -52.06 49.78 3.05
N ILE A 194 -52.38 49.77 1.75
CA ILE A 194 -52.34 48.56 0.92
C ILE A 194 -50.89 48.07 0.75
N ASN A 195 -49.94 48.97 0.53
CA ASN A 195 -48.51 48.63 0.45
C ASN A 195 -47.99 48.06 1.77
N GLU A 196 -48.32 48.67 2.91
CA GLU A 196 -47.98 48.18 4.25
C GLU A 196 -48.58 46.81 4.53
N GLN A 197 -49.87 46.61 4.23
CA GLN A 197 -50.54 45.32 4.40
C GLN A 197 -49.94 44.24 3.49
N THR A 198 -49.59 44.59 2.25
CA THR A 198 -48.95 43.68 1.30
C THR A 198 -47.53 43.31 1.76
N ALA A 199 -46.73 44.29 2.21
CA ALA A 199 -45.40 44.06 2.76
C ALA A 199 -45.46 43.16 4.01
N GLN A 200 -46.37 43.44 4.95
CA GLN A 200 -46.58 42.59 6.13
C GLN A 200 -47.01 41.18 5.75
N GLN A 201 -47.83 41.00 4.71
CA GLN A 201 -48.26 39.68 4.27
C GLN A 201 -47.13 38.91 3.58
N VAL A 202 -46.28 39.58 2.80
CA VAL A 202 -45.09 38.97 2.17
C VAL A 202 -44.06 38.56 3.22
N GLU A 203 -43.78 39.40 4.22
CA GLU A 203 -42.87 39.04 5.31
C GLU A 203 -43.42 37.90 6.18
N ARG A 204 -44.75 37.80 6.38
CA ARG A 204 -45.38 36.66 7.05
C ARG A 204 -45.24 35.36 6.26
N THR A 205 -45.66 35.33 4.99
CA THR A 205 -45.58 34.10 4.17
C THR A 205 -44.13 33.69 3.94
N ARG A 206 -43.21 34.65 3.90
CA ARG A 206 -41.77 34.40 3.91
C ARG A 206 -41.29 33.76 5.21
N ALA A 207 -41.62 34.33 6.38
CA ALA A 207 -41.23 33.77 7.67
C ALA A 207 -41.86 32.37 7.91
N GLU A 208 -43.10 32.15 7.46
CA GLU A 208 -43.76 30.84 7.45
C GLU A 208 -43.01 29.84 6.56
N ALA A 209 -42.60 30.24 5.34
CA ALA A 209 -41.83 29.39 4.44
C ALA A 209 -40.42 29.08 4.96
N GLU A 210 -39.70 30.08 5.51
CA GLU A 210 -38.37 29.90 6.11
C GLU A 210 -38.45 28.98 7.35
N ALA A 211 -39.49 29.11 8.18
CA ALA A 211 -39.74 28.22 9.32
C ALA A 211 -40.08 26.78 8.88
N LEU A 212 -40.88 26.60 7.84
CA LEU A 212 -41.17 25.27 7.26
C LEU A 212 -39.93 24.61 6.65
N LEU A 213 -39.06 25.40 6.00
CA LEU A 213 -37.80 24.90 5.44
C LEU A 213 -36.83 24.44 6.53
N GLU A 214 -36.63 25.21 7.60
CA GLU A 214 -35.77 24.79 8.71
C GLU A 214 -36.38 23.64 9.52
N ALA A 215 -37.71 23.57 9.67
CA ALA A 215 -38.38 22.40 10.27
C ALA A 215 -38.17 21.12 9.44
N ALA A 216 -38.36 21.18 8.12
CA ALA A 216 -38.10 20.05 7.21
C ALA A 216 -36.60 19.66 7.20
N ARG A 217 -35.70 20.65 7.24
CA ARG A 217 -34.25 20.44 7.33
C ARG A 217 -33.87 19.72 8.63
N ALA A 218 -34.45 20.12 9.76
CA ALA A 218 -34.23 19.48 11.05
C ALA A 218 -34.78 18.05 11.09
N GLN A 219 -35.95 17.79 10.48
CA GLN A 219 -36.50 16.44 10.32
C GLN A 219 -35.58 15.55 9.48
N ILE A 220 -35.15 16.00 8.29
CA ILE A 220 -34.23 15.26 7.42
C ILE A 220 -32.90 14.98 8.15
N GLN A 221 -32.38 15.93 8.94
CA GLN A 221 -31.19 15.70 9.75
C GLN A 221 -31.43 14.62 10.82
N GLN A 222 -32.55 14.66 11.54
CA GLN A 222 -32.90 13.65 12.54
C GLN A 222 -33.08 12.26 11.90
N GLU A 223 -33.75 12.15 10.77
CA GLU A 223 -33.91 10.90 10.01
C GLU A 223 -32.56 10.35 9.52
N VAL A 224 -31.68 11.20 8.96
CA VAL A 224 -30.33 10.79 8.55
C VAL A 224 -29.47 10.36 9.73
N HIS A 225 -29.60 11.00 10.90
CA HIS A 225 -28.91 10.59 12.12
C HIS A 225 -29.47 9.26 12.67
N ALA A 226 -30.79 9.06 12.66
CA ALA A 226 -31.43 7.82 13.09
C ALA A 226 -31.07 6.64 12.17
N ALA A 227 -31.15 6.82 10.85
CA ALA A 227 -30.76 5.81 9.87
C ALA A 227 -29.27 5.43 9.99
N ARG A 228 -28.38 6.42 10.19
CA ARG A 228 -26.95 6.15 10.45
C ARG A 228 -26.74 5.34 11.72
N ALA A 229 -27.45 5.66 12.80
CA ALA A 229 -27.37 4.91 14.05
C ALA A 229 -27.89 3.47 13.89
N GLN A 230 -28.99 3.28 13.15
CA GLN A 230 -29.53 1.95 12.80
C GLN A 230 -28.52 1.14 11.99
N THR A 231 -27.98 1.66 10.90
CA THR A 231 -26.97 0.95 10.09
C THR A 231 -25.68 0.66 10.88
N GLN A 232 -25.28 1.53 11.80
CA GLN A 232 -24.16 1.26 12.72
C GLN A 232 -24.47 0.13 13.71
N GLN A 233 -25.70 0.09 14.24
CA GLN A 233 -26.17 -0.97 15.12
C GLN A 233 -26.29 -2.32 14.39
N GLU A 234 -26.83 -2.34 13.17
CA GLU A 234 -26.91 -3.52 12.31
C GLU A 234 -25.51 -4.04 11.94
N LEU A 235 -24.58 -3.15 11.57
CA LEU A 235 -23.20 -3.51 11.28
C LEU A 235 -22.49 -4.09 12.51
N ALA A 236 -22.68 -3.50 13.69
CA ALA A 236 -22.11 -4.01 14.95
C ALA A 236 -22.72 -5.37 15.35
N GLN A 237 -24.02 -5.57 15.11
CA GLN A 237 -24.67 -6.88 15.30
C GLN A 237 -24.14 -7.94 14.33
N TRP A 238 -23.93 -7.57 13.06
CA TRP A 238 -23.36 -8.46 12.06
C TRP A 238 -21.90 -8.81 12.37
N GLN A 239 -21.08 -7.82 12.78
CA GLN A 239 -19.71 -8.04 13.24
C GLN A 239 -19.67 -8.99 14.44
N ALA A 240 -20.47 -8.73 15.49
CA ALA A 240 -20.55 -9.61 16.65
C ALA A 240 -21.14 -11.01 16.33
N GLY A 241 -21.93 -11.15 15.27
CA GLY A 241 -22.37 -12.45 14.74
C GLY A 241 -21.25 -13.20 14.05
N VAL A 242 -20.51 -12.55 13.14
CA VAL A 242 -19.36 -13.11 12.43
C VAL A 242 -18.22 -13.48 13.39
N GLU A 243 -17.96 -12.66 14.42
CA GLU A 243 -16.98 -12.96 15.46
C GLU A 243 -17.35 -14.23 16.24
N ARG A 244 -18.64 -14.42 16.59
CA ARG A 244 -19.13 -15.67 17.21
C ARG A 244 -19.00 -16.86 16.27
N GLU A 245 -19.43 -16.75 15.01
CA GLU A 245 -19.27 -17.83 14.04
C GLU A 245 -17.80 -18.24 13.83
N ILE A 246 -16.88 -17.27 13.84
CA ILE A 246 -15.44 -17.54 13.76
C ILE A 246 -14.96 -18.27 15.01
N GLU A 247 -15.35 -17.83 16.20
CA GLU A 247 -14.90 -18.44 17.46
C GLU A 247 -15.55 -19.81 17.73
N GLU A 248 -16.81 -20.02 17.34
CA GLU A 248 -17.49 -21.32 17.34
C GLU A 248 -16.79 -22.31 16.38
N ARG A 249 -16.45 -21.87 15.16
CA ARG A 249 -15.69 -22.70 14.20
C ARG A 249 -14.26 -22.98 14.67
N ARG A 250 -13.61 -22.05 15.38
CA ARG A 250 -12.30 -22.28 16.01
C ARG A 250 -12.41 -23.29 17.14
N ALA A 251 -13.35 -23.12 18.06
CA ALA A 251 -13.57 -24.06 19.16
C ALA A 251 -13.89 -25.48 18.65
N ALA A 252 -14.70 -25.59 17.60
CA ALA A 252 -14.97 -26.88 16.94
C ALA A 252 -13.70 -27.48 16.30
N ALA A 253 -12.92 -26.70 15.55
CA ALA A 253 -11.67 -27.17 14.94
C ALA A 253 -10.60 -27.53 15.98
N GLU A 254 -10.54 -26.82 17.11
CA GLU A 254 -9.67 -27.16 18.24
C GLU A 254 -10.13 -28.45 18.93
N GLN A 255 -11.44 -28.66 19.10
CA GLN A 255 -12.01 -29.91 19.60
C GLN A 255 -11.63 -31.07 18.67
N GLU A 256 -11.91 -30.99 17.37
CA GLU A 256 -11.51 -32.00 16.37
C GLU A 256 -10.00 -32.27 16.43
N LEU A 257 -9.15 -31.24 16.51
CA LEU A 257 -7.69 -31.41 16.64
C LEU A 257 -7.29 -32.09 17.95
N THR A 258 -7.98 -31.86 19.07
CA THR A 258 -7.72 -32.60 20.32
C THR A 258 -8.22 -34.04 20.25
N GLU A 259 -9.34 -34.31 19.60
CA GLU A 259 -9.85 -35.66 19.36
C GLU A 259 -8.88 -36.46 18.48
N TYR A 260 -8.48 -35.92 17.32
CA TYR A 260 -7.48 -36.53 16.44
C TYR A 260 -6.13 -36.78 17.14
N ARG A 261 -5.65 -35.86 17.98
CA ARG A 261 -4.45 -36.07 18.81
C ARG A 261 -4.65 -37.22 19.79
N SER A 262 -5.75 -37.23 20.54
CA SER A 262 -6.04 -38.30 21.51
C SER A 262 -6.21 -39.67 20.86
N ALA A 263 -6.79 -39.73 19.66
CA ALA A 263 -6.92 -40.96 18.88
C ALA A 263 -5.55 -41.45 18.36
N ALA A 264 -4.70 -40.54 17.89
CA ALA A 264 -3.32 -40.86 17.49
C ALA A 264 -2.46 -41.32 18.68
N GLU A 265 -2.60 -40.72 19.86
CA GLU A 265 -1.92 -41.16 21.09
C GLU A 265 -2.42 -42.53 21.57
N GLN A 266 -3.73 -42.80 21.50
CA GLN A 266 -4.28 -44.12 21.77
C GLN A 266 -3.79 -45.18 20.78
N GLU A 267 -3.66 -44.85 19.51
CA GLU A 267 -3.15 -45.79 18.51
C GLU A 267 -1.62 -46.01 18.65
N LEU A 268 -0.84 -44.96 18.90
CA LEU A 268 0.59 -45.09 19.22
C LEU A 268 0.83 -45.89 20.50
N THR A 269 -0.04 -45.81 21.51
CA THR A 269 0.07 -46.64 22.72
C THR A 269 -0.39 -48.08 22.50
N ARG A 270 -1.36 -48.35 21.63
CA ARG A 270 -1.67 -49.72 21.13
C ARG A 270 -0.50 -50.32 20.34
N GLN A 271 0.12 -49.54 19.46
CA GLN A 271 1.27 -49.99 18.67
C GLN A 271 2.50 -50.23 19.55
N ARG A 272 2.77 -49.39 20.55
CA ARG A 272 3.83 -49.63 21.56
C ARG A 272 3.57 -50.89 22.37
N SER A 273 2.40 -51.02 23.00
CA SER A 273 2.09 -52.19 23.82
C SER A 273 2.08 -53.51 23.04
N THR A 274 1.62 -53.52 21.78
CA THR A 274 1.71 -54.71 20.92
C THR A 274 3.14 -54.97 20.40
N ALA A 275 3.99 -53.95 20.26
CA ALA A 275 5.42 -54.13 19.99
C ALA A 275 6.18 -54.65 21.23
N GLU A 276 5.90 -54.11 22.41
CA GLU A 276 6.44 -54.55 23.71
C GLU A 276 6.06 -56.01 23.98
N GLN A 277 4.81 -56.41 23.71
CA GLN A 277 4.37 -57.81 23.78
C GLN A 277 5.16 -58.71 22.82
N LYS A 278 5.36 -58.30 21.56
CA LYS A 278 6.16 -59.07 20.58
C LYS A 278 7.64 -59.17 20.98
N ILE A 279 8.21 -58.10 21.55
CA ILE A 279 9.56 -58.11 22.09
C ILE A 279 9.63 -59.04 23.30
N ALA A 280 8.65 -59.03 24.19
CA ALA A 280 8.59 -59.93 25.34
C ALA A 280 8.48 -61.40 24.91
N THR A 281 7.62 -61.74 23.94
CA THR A 281 7.54 -63.12 23.41
C THR A 281 8.86 -63.53 22.78
N LEU A 282 9.45 -62.72 21.89
CA LEU A 282 10.75 -62.99 21.27
C LEU A 282 11.89 -63.13 22.30
N VAL A 283 11.88 -62.35 23.38
CA VAL A 283 12.83 -62.50 24.49
C VAL A 283 12.61 -63.81 25.24
N THR A 284 11.37 -64.21 25.53
CA THR A 284 11.10 -65.51 26.16
C THR A 284 11.43 -66.70 25.25
N GLU A 285 11.20 -66.57 23.94
CA GLU A 285 11.58 -67.57 22.92
C GLU A 285 13.10 -67.68 22.80
N ALA A 286 13.82 -66.56 22.75
CA ALA A 286 15.28 -66.52 22.74
C ALA A 286 15.87 -67.06 24.05
N GLN A 287 15.26 -66.78 25.21
CA GLN A 287 15.63 -67.36 26.49
C GLN A 287 15.43 -68.89 26.47
N GLN A 288 14.24 -69.38 26.07
CA GLN A 288 13.94 -70.81 25.94
C GLN A 288 14.87 -71.52 24.93
N TYR A 289 15.21 -70.86 23.83
CA TYR A 289 16.17 -71.38 22.86
C TYR A 289 17.57 -71.44 23.46
N SER A 290 18.00 -70.40 24.20
CA SER A 290 19.30 -70.40 24.88
C SER A 290 19.39 -71.43 26.00
N THR A 291 18.31 -71.73 26.72
CA THR A 291 18.29 -72.79 27.73
C THR A 291 18.27 -74.17 27.09
N LYS A 292 17.54 -74.39 25.99
CA LYS A 292 17.63 -75.62 25.19
C LYS A 292 19.03 -75.82 24.61
N LEU A 293 19.68 -74.77 24.11
CA LEU A 293 21.03 -74.83 23.57
C LEU A 293 22.07 -75.11 24.67
N ARG A 294 21.89 -74.54 25.87
CA ARG A 294 22.70 -74.90 27.06
C ARG A 294 22.46 -76.35 27.47
N GLN A 295 21.21 -76.79 27.63
CA GLN A 295 20.88 -78.17 27.96
C GLN A 295 21.49 -79.16 26.97
N HIS A 296 21.37 -78.91 25.66
CA HIS A 296 21.99 -79.75 24.62
C HIS A 296 23.54 -79.70 24.66
N ALA A 297 24.15 -78.56 25.04
CA ALA A 297 25.59 -78.46 25.24
C ALA A 297 26.07 -79.16 26.52
N ASP A 298 25.28 -79.09 27.61
CA ASP A 298 25.53 -79.76 28.89
C ASP A 298 25.33 -81.29 28.74
N GLU A 299 24.34 -81.73 27.96
CA GLU A 299 24.14 -83.12 27.55
C GLU A 299 25.31 -83.63 26.70
N GLN A 300 25.75 -82.88 25.69
CA GLN A 300 26.94 -83.22 24.90
C GLN A 300 28.22 -83.23 25.75
N ALA A 301 28.39 -82.27 26.65
CA ALA A 301 29.50 -82.24 27.61
C ALA A 301 29.45 -83.45 28.55
N GLY A 302 28.27 -83.85 29.03
CA GLY A 302 28.05 -85.06 29.81
C GLY A 302 28.41 -86.33 29.05
N VAL A 303 27.99 -86.46 27.79
CA VAL A 303 28.36 -87.57 26.90
C VAL A 303 29.88 -87.60 26.65
N HIS A 304 30.50 -86.46 26.36
CA HIS A 304 31.96 -86.37 26.19
C HIS A 304 32.72 -86.64 27.48
N GLN A 305 32.19 -86.28 28.65
CA GLN A 305 32.76 -86.59 29.95
C GLN A 305 32.63 -88.09 30.27
N GLN A 306 31.51 -88.72 29.95
CA GLN A 306 31.33 -90.17 30.04
C GLN A 306 32.33 -90.91 29.11
N GLN A 307 32.44 -90.47 27.86
CA GLN A 307 33.43 -90.99 26.89
C GLN A 307 34.86 -90.83 27.42
N LEU A 308 35.21 -89.67 27.99
CA LEU A 308 36.51 -89.45 28.62
C LEU A 308 36.74 -90.38 29.82
N THR A 309 35.74 -90.62 30.67
CA THR A 309 35.88 -91.57 31.79
C THR A 309 36.04 -93.01 31.32
N ALA A 310 35.34 -93.44 30.27
CA ALA A 310 35.48 -94.76 29.67
C ALA A 310 36.87 -94.94 29.05
N VAL A 311 37.34 -93.96 28.27
CA VAL A 311 38.71 -93.96 27.71
C VAL A 311 39.77 -93.92 28.82
N GLN A 312 39.55 -93.21 29.93
CA GLN A 312 40.45 -93.25 31.08
C GLN A 312 40.45 -94.60 31.81
N GLN A 313 39.32 -95.32 31.86
CA GLN A 313 39.24 -96.69 32.36
C GLN A 313 40.00 -97.64 31.43
N GLU A 314 39.74 -97.60 30.13
CA GLU A 314 40.44 -98.42 29.13
C GLU A 314 41.96 -98.17 29.14
N ILE A 315 42.41 -96.91 29.30
CA ILE A 315 43.84 -96.57 29.46
C ILE A 315 44.42 -97.14 30.77
N ARG A 316 43.65 -97.22 31.86
CA ARG A 316 44.09 -97.86 33.12
C ARG A 316 44.20 -99.37 32.95
N GLU A 317 43.21 -100.01 32.34
CA GLU A 317 43.18 -101.45 32.06
C GLU A 317 44.33 -101.84 31.12
N ARG A 318 44.51 -101.13 30.00
CA ARG A 318 45.65 -101.32 29.09
C ARG A 318 47.00 -101.12 29.79
N ARG A 319 47.13 -100.16 30.72
CA ARG A 319 48.35 -99.98 31.53
C ARG A 319 48.58 -101.11 32.52
N GLN A 320 47.53 -101.64 33.14
CA GLN A 320 47.62 -102.80 34.03
C GLN A 320 48.03 -104.07 33.28
N ALA A 321 47.45 -104.31 32.10
CA ALA A 321 47.84 -105.41 31.21
C ALA A 321 49.30 -105.28 30.74
N VAL A 322 49.76 -104.08 30.37
CA VAL A 322 51.19 -103.85 30.04
C VAL A 322 52.10 -104.12 31.24
N ALA A 323 51.73 -103.70 32.46
CA ALA A 323 52.52 -103.98 33.66
C ALA A 323 52.56 -105.47 34.01
N GLN A 324 51.48 -106.22 33.77
CA GLN A 324 51.45 -107.68 33.91
C GLN A 324 52.39 -108.36 32.91
N LEU A 325 52.30 -108.01 31.63
CA LEU A 325 53.19 -108.52 30.57
C LEU A 325 54.67 -108.16 30.81
N GLN A 326 54.96 -107.01 31.42
CA GLN A 326 56.32 -106.63 31.83
C GLN A 326 56.84 -107.54 32.96
N ASN A 327 56.04 -107.78 34.00
CA ASN A 327 56.42 -108.69 35.09
C ASN A 327 56.64 -110.14 34.60
N GLU A 328 55.79 -110.62 33.68
CA GLU A 328 55.94 -111.95 33.05
C GLU A 328 57.22 -112.04 32.21
N LEU A 329 57.54 -110.98 31.45
CA LEU A 329 58.77 -110.89 30.66
C LEU A 329 60.03 -110.87 31.54
N ASP A 330 60.02 -110.09 32.64
CA ASP A 330 61.16 -110.01 33.57
C ASP A 330 61.38 -111.34 34.31
N ALA A 331 60.31 -112.03 34.72
CA ALA A 331 60.40 -113.36 35.30
C ALA A 331 60.97 -114.39 34.31
N ALA A 332 60.52 -114.37 33.05
CA ALA A 332 61.06 -115.23 31.99
C ALA A 332 62.55 -114.96 31.72
N GLN A 333 62.99 -113.69 31.74
CA GLN A 333 64.40 -113.34 31.61
C GLN A 333 65.25 -113.83 32.79
N GLN A 334 64.75 -113.75 34.03
CA GLN A 334 65.47 -114.23 35.22
C GLN A 334 65.68 -115.74 35.19
N HIS A 335 64.67 -116.53 34.80
CA HIS A 335 64.82 -117.97 34.62
C HIS A 335 65.83 -118.33 33.51
N LEU A 336 65.84 -117.58 32.40
CA LEU A 336 66.82 -117.75 31.32
C LEU A 336 68.26 -117.39 31.75
N ALA A 337 68.43 -116.49 32.72
CA ALA A 337 69.74 -116.15 33.28
C ALA A 337 70.27 -117.27 34.21
N GLN A 338 69.42 -117.83 35.08
CA GLN A 338 69.77 -118.94 35.97
C GLN A 338 70.25 -120.17 35.19
N SER A 339 69.45 -120.62 34.21
CA SER A 339 69.79 -121.77 33.36
C SER A 339 71.15 -121.61 32.64
N ARG A 340 71.50 -120.38 32.24
CA ARG A 340 72.80 -120.09 31.61
C ARG A 340 73.98 -120.12 32.59
N GLN A 341 73.78 -119.73 33.85
CA GLN A 341 74.83 -119.86 34.88
C GLN A 341 75.09 -121.31 35.25
N GLU A 342 74.04 -122.14 35.33
CA GLU A 342 74.15 -123.58 35.62
C GLU A 342 74.89 -124.33 34.51
N ALA A 343 74.50 -124.12 33.24
CA ALA A 343 75.19 -124.71 32.09
C ALA A 343 76.68 -124.31 32.06
N GLY A 344 76.98 -123.03 32.26
CA GLY A 344 78.35 -122.52 32.31
C GLY A 344 79.18 -122.99 33.51
N GLY A 345 78.59 -123.68 34.49
CA GLY A 345 79.30 -124.41 35.54
C GLY A 345 79.78 -125.78 35.05
N VAL A 346 78.83 -126.58 34.54
CA VAL A 346 79.06 -127.97 34.08
C VAL A 346 80.15 -128.05 33.01
N GLU A 347 80.21 -127.10 32.08
CA GLU A 347 81.23 -127.06 31.03
C GLU A 347 82.67 -126.97 31.58
N ARG A 348 82.88 -126.27 32.71
CA ARG A 348 84.21 -126.07 33.31
C ARG A 348 84.71 -127.32 34.01
N GLU A 349 83.83 -128.08 34.66
CA GLU A 349 84.16 -129.36 35.27
C GLU A 349 84.51 -130.41 34.20
N MET A 350 83.79 -130.39 33.07
CA MET A 350 84.09 -131.22 31.90
C MET A 350 85.51 -130.95 31.36
N ALA A 351 85.89 -129.68 31.19
CA ALA A 351 87.22 -129.31 30.70
C ALA A 351 88.36 -129.77 31.65
N GLN A 352 88.19 -129.61 32.97
CA GLN A 352 89.20 -130.02 33.95
C GLN A 352 89.40 -131.54 34.00
N LEU A 353 88.34 -132.33 33.78
CA LEU A 353 88.42 -133.78 33.70
C LEU A 353 89.14 -134.25 32.42
N GLN A 354 88.93 -133.57 31.29
CA GLN A 354 89.61 -133.91 30.03
C GLN A 354 91.12 -133.66 30.10
N GLN A 355 91.56 -132.54 30.69
CA GLN A 355 92.99 -132.19 30.78
C GLN A 355 93.80 -133.22 31.59
N ARG A 356 93.28 -133.67 32.73
CA ARG A 356 93.89 -134.75 33.55
C ARG A 356 94.00 -136.08 32.79
N LEU A 357 93.08 -136.34 31.86
CA LEU A 357 93.07 -137.53 31.01
C LEU A 357 94.08 -137.47 29.87
N THR A 358 94.57 -136.27 29.50
CA THR A 358 95.70 -136.11 28.56
C THR A 358 97.07 -136.24 29.23
N GLU A 359 97.24 -135.69 30.43
CA GLU A 359 98.52 -135.73 31.18
C GLU A 359 98.90 -137.18 31.53
N THR A 360 97.98 -137.92 32.16
CA THR A 360 98.17 -139.34 32.53
C THR A 360 98.45 -140.27 31.35
N ARG A 361 98.04 -139.91 30.12
CA ARG A 361 98.35 -140.67 28.90
C ARG A 361 99.77 -140.43 28.38
N GLN A 362 100.33 -139.25 28.62
CA GLN A 362 101.70 -138.90 28.18
C GLN A 362 102.74 -139.55 29.11
N GLU A 363 102.48 -139.59 30.41
CA GLU A 363 103.34 -140.29 31.39
C GLU A 363 103.44 -141.80 31.07
N LEU A 364 102.31 -142.45 30.79
CA LEU A 364 102.27 -143.88 30.44
C LEU A 364 103.07 -144.21 29.16
N ALA A 365 103.10 -143.29 28.19
CA ALA A 365 103.87 -143.47 26.96
C ALA A 365 105.40 -143.39 27.19
N GLY A 366 105.85 -142.57 28.15
CA GLY A 366 107.26 -142.43 28.50
C GLY A 366 107.84 -143.63 29.25
N GLU A 367 107.03 -144.35 30.03
CA GLU A 367 107.46 -145.57 30.73
C GLU A 367 107.52 -146.80 29.79
N LEU A 368 106.66 -146.85 28.77
CA LEU A 368 106.67 -147.94 27.79
C LEU A 368 107.94 -147.96 26.91
N THR A 369 108.46 -146.80 26.51
CA THR A 369 109.71 -146.72 25.74
C THR A 369 110.93 -147.13 26.59
N ARG A 370 111.00 -146.68 27.84
CA ARG A 370 112.03 -147.10 28.82
C ARG A 370 112.09 -148.62 29.01
N LEU A 371 110.93 -149.28 29.09
CA LEU A 371 110.86 -150.74 29.23
C LEU A 371 111.40 -151.50 28.00
N ASP A 372 111.14 -151.03 26.78
CA ASP A 372 111.56 -151.74 25.57
C ASP A 372 113.07 -151.59 25.29
N GLU A 373 113.69 -150.47 25.71
CA GLU A 373 115.15 -150.29 25.68
C GLU A 373 115.88 -151.24 26.65
N VAL A 374 115.41 -151.34 27.90
CA VAL A 374 115.93 -152.30 28.90
C VAL A 374 115.79 -153.75 28.40
N ARG A 375 114.68 -154.07 27.71
CA ARG A 375 114.43 -155.41 27.17
C ARG A 375 115.41 -155.80 26.07
N ARG A 376 115.73 -154.88 25.15
CA ARG A 376 116.71 -155.14 24.06
C ARG A 376 118.14 -155.24 24.57
N ALA A 377 118.49 -154.49 25.61
CA ALA A 377 119.77 -154.66 26.31
C ALA A 377 119.89 -156.07 26.91
N ALA A 378 118.85 -156.57 27.59
CA ALA A 378 118.86 -157.89 28.21
C ALA A 378 119.07 -159.06 27.20
N GLU A 379 118.44 -159.01 26.03
CA GLU A 379 118.62 -160.05 25.00
C GLU A 379 120.05 -160.15 24.45
N SER A 380 120.79 -159.03 24.41
CA SER A 380 122.21 -159.04 24.01
C SER A 380 123.08 -159.81 25.00
N ALA A 381 122.80 -159.68 26.30
CA ALA A 381 123.51 -160.38 27.37
C ALA A 381 123.16 -161.87 27.40
N GLU A 382 121.89 -162.23 27.17
CA GLU A 382 121.45 -163.63 27.26
C GLU A 382 122.06 -164.54 26.19
N ARG A 383 122.37 -163.99 25.00
CA ARG A 383 123.01 -164.76 23.92
C ARG A 383 124.47 -165.04 24.23
N HIS A 384 125.22 -164.08 24.77
CA HIS A 384 126.56 -164.32 25.35
C HIS A 384 126.53 -165.32 26.52
N ALA A 385 125.47 -165.33 27.34
CA ALA A 385 125.32 -166.34 28.39
C ALA A 385 125.11 -167.77 27.86
N LYS A 386 124.44 -167.95 26.71
CA LYS A 386 124.20 -169.29 26.12
C LYS A 386 125.41 -169.87 25.40
N ASP A 387 126.25 -169.04 24.76
CA ASP A 387 127.56 -169.49 24.25
C ASP A 387 128.55 -169.85 25.37
N VAL A 388 128.36 -169.30 26.59
CA VAL A 388 129.11 -169.70 27.80
C VAL A 388 128.49 -170.91 28.50
N ARG A 389 127.16 -171.13 28.39
CA ARG A 389 126.47 -172.36 28.83
C ARG A 389 126.67 -173.56 27.90
N ALA A 390 127.56 -173.42 26.93
CA ALA A 390 128.34 -174.51 26.38
C ALA A 390 129.01 -175.38 27.48
N ARG A 391 129.56 -176.52 27.06
CA ARG A 391 130.68 -177.25 27.71
C ARG A 391 130.48 -177.84 29.12
N VAL A 392 129.59 -177.34 29.98
CA VAL A 392 129.50 -177.78 31.40
C VAL A 392 128.74 -179.10 31.59
N GLN A 393 127.63 -179.34 30.88
CA GLN A 393 126.82 -180.57 31.08
C GLN A 393 127.14 -181.74 30.12
N ARG A 394 128.09 -181.58 29.19
CA ARG A 394 128.74 -182.75 28.55
C ARG A 394 129.73 -183.44 29.49
N GLU A 395 130.06 -182.82 30.62
CA GLU A 395 131.00 -183.33 31.64
C GLU A 395 130.37 -183.50 33.03
N ALA A 396 129.04 -183.73 33.11
CA ALA A 396 128.34 -184.25 34.29
C ALA A 396 127.51 -185.52 33.98
N LYS A 397 127.91 -186.42 33.07
CA LYS A 397 129.05 -187.35 33.19
C LYS A 397 128.96 -188.24 34.43
N ARG A 398 128.56 -189.50 34.21
CA ARG A 398 129.21 -190.73 34.69
C ARG A 398 129.58 -190.86 36.18
N VAL A 399 128.93 -190.10 37.06
CA VAL A 399 129.22 -190.06 38.51
C VAL A 399 127.95 -190.38 39.34
N ALA A 400 126.79 -190.50 38.70
CA ALA A 400 125.63 -191.19 39.29
C ALA A 400 125.66 -192.72 39.08
N ASP A 401 126.47 -193.22 38.14
CA ASP A 401 126.54 -194.65 37.76
C ASP A 401 127.01 -195.57 38.90
N LEU A 402 127.71 -195.05 39.92
CA LEU A 402 128.31 -195.83 41.00
C LEU A 402 127.88 -195.42 42.42
N ALA A 403 126.71 -194.80 42.54
CA ALA A 403 125.85 -194.94 43.71
C ALA A 403 124.69 -195.89 43.34
N ALA A 404 124.97 -197.09 42.81
CA ALA A 404 125.28 -198.28 43.61
C ALA A 404 124.20 -198.55 44.68
N ALA A 405 123.76 -199.80 44.92
CA ALA A 405 124.59 -200.80 45.59
C ALA A 405 125.41 -200.22 46.78
N ALA A 406 124.91 -199.19 47.47
CA ALA A 406 125.69 -198.33 48.39
C ALA A 406 125.14 -198.19 49.83
N VAL A 407 123.81 -198.25 50.04
CA VAL A 407 123.11 -198.74 51.26
C VAL A 407 121.73 -199.23 50.77
N MET A 408 121.68 -200.01 49.69
CA MET A 408 122.05 -201.44 49.68
C MET A 408 123.49 -201.80 49.21
N ALA A 409 124.55 -201.37 49.94
CA ALA A 409 125.93 -201.94 50.04
C ALA A 409 127.08 -200.92 50.37
N ALA A 410 128.05 -200.53 49.50
CA ALA A 410 129.18 -199.61 49.88
C ALA A 410 130.08 -198.92 48.78
N ALA A 411 130.78 -197.83 49.19
CA ALA A 411 132.15 -197.29 48.84
C ALA A 411 132.53 -196.62 47.47
N ALA A 412 133.68 -195.92 47.25
CA ALA A 412 134.32 -194.72 47.91
C ALA A 412 135.69 -194.22 47.28
N GLY A 413 135.94 -192.88 47.17
CA GLY A 413 137.28 -192.18 47.30
C GLY A 413 138.16 -191.75 46.07
N GLY A 414 138.99 -190.67 46.17
CA GLY A 414 140.11 -190.32 45.22
C GLY A 414 140.49 -188.80 44.98
N ALA A 415 141.72 -188.47 44.47
CA ALA A 415 142.31 -187.13 44.11
C ALA A 415 143.63 -187.28 43.25
N PRO A 416 144.60 -186.32 42.97
CA PRO A 416 144.80 -184.84 43.18
C PRO A 416 145.57 -184.02 42.04
N THR A 417 146.19 -182.84 42.37
CA THR A 417 147.42 -182.12 41.81
C THR A 417 147.51 -181.23 40.51
N SER A 418 148.12 -180.01 40.67
CA SER A 418 148.92 -179.04 39.80
C SER A 418 148.36 -178.41 38.45
N GLU A 419 148.96 -177.44 37.69
CA GLU A 419 150.30 -176.71 37.66
C GLU A 419 150.35 -175.26 36.99
N TYR A 420 151.37 -174.88 36.18
CA TYR A 420 151.81 -173.50 35.68
C TYR A 420 151.58 -173.23 34.14
N PRO A 421 151.59 -171.98 33.53
CA PRO A 421 152.74 -171.02 33.39
C PRO A 421 152.42 -169.46 33.34
N GLN A 422 152.91 -168.63 32.36
CA GLN A 422 153.29 -167.18 32.54
C GLN A 422 153.32 -166.17 31.30
N VAL A 423 153.21 -164.83 31.57
CA VAL A 423 153.95 -163.60 31.04
C VAL A 423 153.54 -162.66 29.83
N ALA A 424 153.36 -161.34 30.14
CA ALA A 424 153.60 -160.03 29.40
C ALA A 424 152.76 -159.49 28.17
N PRO A 425 152.72 -158.15 27.85
CA PRO A 425 152.84 -156.89 28.67
C PRO A 425 151.97 -155.60 28.28
N ARG A 426 151.60 -154.74 29.27
CA ARG A 426 151.37 -153.24 29.31
C ARG A 426 150.45 -152.47 28.29
N PRO A 427 150.04 -151.18 28.51
CA PRO A 427 149.89 -150.34 29.74
C PRO A 427 148.53 -149.57 29.92
N ALA A 428 148.27 -149.04 31.15
CA ALA A 428 147.45 -147.87 31.65
C ALA A 428 146.27 -147.25 30.82
N GLY A 429 145.21 -146.66 31.39
CA GLY A 429 144.79 -146.24 32.76
C GLY A 429 143.42 -145.49 32.66
N ALA A 430 142.85 -144.73 33.63
CA ALA A 430 143.15 -144.41 35.04
C ALA A 430 141.86 -143.87 35.77
N ASN A 431 141.99 -143.08 36.85
CA ASN A 431 140.90 -142.56 37.73
C ASN A 431 140.21 -141.27 37.24
N GLY A 432 139.06 -140.88 37.84
CA GLY A 432 138.63 -139.47 37.90
C GLY A 432 137.24 -139.22 38.53
N ALA A 433 137.09 -138.14 39.31
CA ALA A 433 135.81 -137.66 39.84
C ALA A 433 135.74 -136.12 39.79
N HIS A 434 134.53 -135.58 40.03
CA HIS A 434 134.17 -134.17 40.30
C HIS A 434 134.10 -133.12 39.16
N GLN A 435 132.98 -132.38 39.23
CA GLN A 435 132.78 -130.94 38.95
C GLN A 435 132.99 -130.34 37.54
N ALA A 436 132.15 -129.33 37.26
CA ALA A 436 132.32 -128.27 36.25
C ALA A 436 132.26 -128.74 34.76
N THR A 437 131.87 -127.92 33.77
CA THR A 437 131.37 -126.52 33.75
C THR A 437 130.43 -126.31 32.53
N GLU A 438 129.92 -125.08 32.38
CA GLU A 438 129.54 -124.39 31.12
C GLU A 438 130.22 -124.90 29.83
N PRO A 439 129.60 -124.80 28.62
CA PRO A 439 129.16 -123.49 28.08
C PRO A 439 127.99 -123.47 27.06
N ALA A 440 127.73 -122.25 26.53
CA ALA A 440 127.29 -121.85 25.18
C ALA A 440 126.22 -122.69 24.40
N GLY A 441 125.32 -122.08 23.63
CA GLY A 441 125.15 -120.65 23.31
C GLY A 441 124.73 -120.42 21.84
N GLY A 442 123.74 -119.55 21.63
CA GLY A 442 123.18 -119.16 20.33
C GLY A 442 121.77 -118.58 20.57
N ARG A 443 121.36 -117.39 20.11
CA ARG A 443 121.53 -116.69 18.82
C ARG A 443 120.93 -117.48 17.64
N VAL A 444 120.16 -116.89 16.74
CA VAL A 444 119.60 -115.51 16.61
C VAL A 444 118.36 -115.62 15.70
N GLY A 445 117.34 -114.76 15.75
CA GLY A 445 117.10 -113.57 16.59
C GLY A 445 115.96 -112.73 15.98
N ALA A 446 115.93 -111.43 16.32
CA ALA A 446 115.14 -110.35 15.71
C ALA A 446 113.59 -110.44 15.79
N ASP A 447 112.87 -109.48 16.39
CA ASP A 447 113.24 -108.26 17.12
C ASP A 447 112.24 -108.05 18.29
N ALA A 448 112.61 -107.50 19.45
CA ALA A 448 113.91 -107.00 19.93
C ALA A 448 114.10 -107.33 21.42
#